data_AF-A0A9E3CEA3-F1
#
_entry.id   AF-A0A9E3CEA3-F1
#
_cell.length_a   1.000
_cell.length_b   1.000
_cell.length_c   1.000
_cell.angle_alpha   90.00
_cell.angle_beta   90.00
_cell.angle_gamma   90.00
#
_symmetry.space_group_name_H-M   'P 1'
#
loop_
_entity.id
_entity.type
_entity.pdbx_description
1 polymer ?
#
loop_
_entity_poly.entity_id
_entity_poly.type
_entity_poly.pdbx_seq_one_letter_code
_entity_poly.pdbx_strand_id
1 'polypeptide(L)'
;MSNKMRRSLAVVLLLAGTLAAGCAHKNTVVGAWSGTTNTPQGATVKTTFTFTEDGKETMTAQVSGGPMTMSVGGSGTYTVSGTSLTQTFNTVNLNGRSAPVQAKSETDQFKLDGDTLTLTKQGAAQPLVLTREKS
;
A
#
# COMPACT_ATOMS: atom_id res chain seq x y z
N MET A 1 33.55 69.27 21.25
CA MET A 1 32.66 69.98 20.31
C MET A 1 32.73 69.27 18.96
N SER A 2 31.55 69.00 18.35
CA SER A 2 31.33 68.72 16.91
C SER A 2 31.84 67.37 16.36
N ASN A 3 31.14 66.61 15.50
CA ASN A 3 29.73 66.45 15.15
C ASN A 3 29.60 65.15 14.30
N LYS A 4 28.40 64.58 14.34
CA LYS A 4 27.74 63.60 13.45
C LYS A 4 28.38 63.29 12.07
N MET A 5 28.30 62.02 11.64
CA MET A 5 27.65 61.58 10.37
C MET A 5 27.45 60.05 10.33
N ARG A 6 26.19 59.57 10.34
CA ARG A 6 25.41 58.96 9.21
C ARG A 6 25.65 57.44 9.06
N ARG A 7 24.75 56.59 9.60
CA ARG A 7 23.60 55.95 8.91
C ARG A 7 23.99 55.17 7.63
N SER A 8 23.89 53.84 7.69
CA SER A 8 23.50 52.89 6.62
C SER A 8 23.52 51.47 7.22
N LEU A 9 22.39 50.87 7.56
CA LEU A 9 21.47 50.04 6.74
C LEU A 9 21.66 48.55 7.05
N ALA A 10 20.52 47.90 7.32
CA ALA A 10 20.36 46.56 7.83
C ALA A 10 20.56 45.45 6.78
N VAL A 11 20.97 44.26 7.22
CA VAL A 11 20.57 43.00 6.58
C VAL A 11 20.26 41.98 7.69
N VAL A 12 18.98 41.79 7.94
CA VAL A 12 18.42 40.69 8.74
C VAL A 12 18.37 39.47 7.82
N LEU A 13 19.29 38.52 8.01
CA LEU A 13 19.21 37.20 7.37
C LEU A 13 18.40 36.27 8.29
N LEU A 14 17.08 36.32 8.11
CA LEU A 14 16.15 35.31 8.59
C LEU A 14 16.45 34.00 7.86
N LEU A 15 17.18 33.08 8.51
CA LEU A 15 17.17 31.67 8.11
C LEU A 15 15.77 31.11 8.41
N ALA A 16 14.91 31.20 7.40
CA ALA A 16 13.69 30.41 7.33
C ALA A 16 14.10 28.94 7.17
N GLY A 17 14.25 28.25 8.29
CA GLY A 17 14.25 26.79 8.32
C GLY A 17 12.88 26.33 7.86
N THR A 18 12.75 26.07 6.56
CA THR A 18 11.64 25.32 6.00
C THR A 18 11.66 23.94 6.66
N LEU A 19 10.86 23.79 7.71
CA LEU A 19 10.37 22.49 8.14
C LEU A 19 9.68 21.90 6.91
N ALA A 20 10.43 21.12 6.14
CA ALA A 20 9.84 20.05 5.36
C ALA A 20 9.19 19.14 6.40
N ALA A 21 7.95 19.47 6.77
CA ALA A 21 7.00 18.52 7.30
C ALA A 21 6.77 17.52 6.16
N GLY A 22 7.76 16.64 5.94
CA GLY A 22 7.55 15.44 5.18
C GLY A 22 6.41 14.76 5.90
N CYS A 23 5.25 14.69 5.25
CA CYS A 23 4.13 13.90 5.72
C CYS A 23 4.68 12.51 6.04
N ALA A 24 4.97 12.25 7.31
CA ALA A 24 5.36 10.93 7.76
C ALA A 24 4.22 10.04 7.32
N HIS A 25 4.47 9.16 6.35
CA HIS A 25 3.45 8.31 5.80
C HIS A 25 2.78 7.60 6.98
N LYS A 26 1.46 7.79 7.12
CA LYS A 26 0.70 7.15 8.19
C LYS A 26 1.02 5.66 8.09
N ASN A 27 1.54 5.07 9.17
CA ASN A 27 1.88 3.65 9.20
C ASN A 27 0.57 2.83 9.25
N THR A 28 -0.11 2.76 8.11
CA THR A 28 -1.43 2.18 7.93
C THR A 28 -1.47 1.32 6.68
N VAL A 29 -2.30 0.28 6.72
CA VAL A 29 -2.59 -0.58 5.56
C VAL A 29 -3.44 0.15 4.51
N VAL A 30 -4.13 1.24 4.88
CA VAL A 30 -4.91 2.06 3.94
C VAL A 30 -4.01 2.54 2.79
N GLY A 31 -4.49 2.38 1.57
CA GLY A 31 -3.81 2.77 0.34
C GLY A 31 -3.83 1.67 -0.72
N ALA A 32 -3.22 1.99 -1.86
CA ALA A 32 -2.98 1.05 -2.95
C ALA A 32 -1.58 0.42 -2.82
N TRP A 33 -1.50 -0.88 -3.06
CA TRP A 33 -0.30 -1.70 -2.90
C TRP A 33 -0.17 -2.64 -4.06
N SER A 34 1.05 -2.89 -4.53
CA SER A 34 1.29 -3.94 -5.52
C SER A 34 2.60 -4.68 -5.31
N GLY A 35 2.60 -5.94 -5.72
CA GLY A 35 3.75 -6.82 -5.66
C GLY A 35 3.75 -7.79 -6.82
N THR A 36 4.87 -8.46 -7.02
CA THR A 36 5.02 -9.45 -8.08
C THR A 36 5.70 -10.68 -7.51
N THR A 37 5.15 -11.85 -7.82
CA THR A 37 5.75 -13.14 -7.47
C THR A 37 5.90 -13.99 -8.73
N ASN A 38 6.94 -14.83 -8.76
CA ASN A 38 7.14 -15.78 -9.85
C ASN A 38 6.73 -17.16 -9.37
N THR A 39 5.96 -17.88 -10.19
CA THR A 39 5.62 -19.28 -9.92
C THR A 39 6.79 -20.19 -10.27
N PRO A 40 6.89 -21.39 -9.68
CA PRO A 40 7.91 -22.37 -10.07
C PRO A 40 7.87 -22.76 -11.55
N GLN A 41 6.71 -22.58 -12.20
CA GLN A 41 6.50 -22.87 -13.63
C GLN A 41 6.88 -21.69 -14.54
N GLY A 42 7.46 -20.63 -14.00
CA GLY A 42 7.95 -19.47 -14.76
C GLY A 42 6.89 -18.41 -15.09
N ALA A 43 5.67 -18.52 -14.56
CA ALA A 43 4.67 -17.48 -14.71
C ALA A 43 4.89 -16.35 -13.70
N THR A 44 4.53 -15.14 -14.07
CA THR A 44 4.54 -13.96 -13.19
C THR A 44 3.13 -13.65 -12.73
N VAL A 45 2.95 -13.50 -11.41
CA VAL A 45 1.70 -13.06 -10.78
C VAL A 45 1.91 -11.66 -10.23
N LYS A 46 1.30 -10.66 -10.88
CA LYS A 46 1.21 -9.30 -10.35
C LYS A 46 -0.04 -9.20 -9.48
N THR A 47 0.12 -8.84 -8.23
CA THR A 47 -0.98 -8.66 -7.28
C THR A 47 -1.10 -7.20 -6.91
N THR A 48 -2.34 -6.69 -6.86
CA THR A 48 -2.66 -5.36 -6.34
C THR A 48 -3.72 -5.46 -5.25
N PHE A 49 -3.60 -4.64 -4.22
CA PHE A 49 -4.61 -4.45 -3.18
C PHE A 49 -4.91 -2.97 -3.04
N THR A 50 -6.17 -2.65 -2.76
CA THR A 50 -6.57 -1.31 -2.30
C THR A 50 -7.36 -1.46 -1.02
N PHE A 51 -6.90 -0.82 0.05
CA PHE A 51 -7.59 -0.76 1.34
C PHE A 51 -8.07 0.67 1.59
N THR A 52 -9.34 0.87 1.88
CA THR A 52 -9.96 2.19 2.09
C THR A 52 -10.26 2.45 3.57
N GLU A 53 -10.32 3.72 3.98
CA GLU A 53 -10.55 4.09 5.38
C GLU A 53 -11.90 3.59 5.94
N ASP A 54 -12.90 3.35 5.09
CA ASP A 54 -14.20 2.78 5.46
C ASP A 54 -14.19 1.25 5.59
N GLY A 55 -13.02 0.62 5.60
CA GLY A 55 -12.84 -0.82 5.83
C GLY A 55 -13.20 -1.69 4.63
N LYS A 56 -13.18 -1.14 3.41
CA LYS A 56 -13.38 -1.91 2.17
C LYS A 56 -12.06 -2.27 1.53
N GLU A 57 -12.08 -3.37 0.78
CA GLU A 57 -10.94 -3.83 0.02
C GLU A 57 -11.30 -4.20 -1.41
N THR A 58 -10.32 -4.02 -2.29
CA THR A 58 -10.29 -4.66 -3.61
C THR A 58 -8.94 -5.34 -3.82
N MET A 59 -8.96 -6.47 -4.52
CA MET A 59 -7.77 -7.22 -4.88
C MET A 59 -7.83 -7.56 -6.38
N THR A 60 -6.69 -7.48 -7.06
CA THR A 60 -6.49 -8.15 -8.35
C THR A 60 -5.19 -8.93 -8.37
N ALA A 61 -5.18 -10.04 -9.11
CA ALA A 61 -4.04 -10.87 -9.39
C ALA A 61 -4.03 -11.19 -10.90
N GLN A 62 -2.99 -10.75 -11.59
CA GLN A 62 -2.80 -10.98 -13.02
C GLN A 62 -1.66 -11.98 -13.22
N VAL A 63 -1.99 -13.13 -13.78
CA VAL A 63 -1.04 -14.17 -14.17
C VAL A 63 -0.65 -13.95 -15.64
N SER A 64 0.65 -13.91 -15.90
CA SER A 64 1.25 -13.70 -17.23
C SER A 64 2.53 -14.52 -17.40
N GLY A 65 3.06 -14.63 -18.63
CA GLY A 65 4.32 -15.30 -18.92
C GLY A 65 4.29 -16.83 -18.93
N GLY A 66 3.18 -17.45 -18.50
CA GLY A 66 2.92 -18.88 -18.64
C GLY A 66 2.11 -19.23 -19.89
N PRO A 67 1.68 -20.50 -20.05
CA PRO A 67 0.87 -20.95 -21.19
C PRO A 67 -0.54 -20.33 -21.24
N MET A 68 -0.97 -19.67 -20.15
CA MET A 68 -2.25 -18.98 -20.06
C MET A 68 -2.08 -17.63 -19.36
N THR A 69 -2.89 -16.65 -19.78
CA THR A 69 -3.11 -15.40 -19.07
C THR A 69 -4.44 -15.48 -18.30
N MET A 70 -4.44 -15.02 -17.06
CA MET A 70 -5.63 -15.05 -16.21
C MET A 70 -5.63 -13.82 -15.31
N SER A 71 -6.80 -13.21 -15.13
CA SER A 71 -7.04 -12.17 -14.13
C SER A 71 -8.05 -12.70 -13.12
N VAL A 72 -7.64 -12.74 -11.86
CA VAL A 72 -8.50 -13.03 -10.72
C VAL A 72 -8.59 -11.76 -9.88
N GLY A 73 -9.73 -11.49 -9.30
CA GLY A 73 -9.87 -10.40 -8.36
C GLY A 73 -11.05 -10.62 -7.43
N GLY A 74 -11.27 -9.65 -6.57
CA GLY A 74 -12.37 -9.67 -5.65
C GLY A 74 -12.51 -8.35 -4.92
N SER A 75 -13.66 -8.21 -4.26
CA SER A 75 -13.91 -7.11 -3.35
C SER A 75 -14.55 -7.63 -2.08
N GLY A 76 -14.38 -6.86 -1.02
CA GLY A 76 -14.76 -7.29 0.31
C GLY A 76 -14.60 -6.19 1.34
N THR A 77 -14.49 -6.63 2.59
CA THR A 77 -14.17 -5.77 3.73
C THR A 77 -12.93 -6.29 4.44
N TYR A 78 -12.29 -5.41 5.21
CA TYR A 78 -11.15 -5.80 6.04
C TYR A 78 -11.23 -5.15 7.42
N THR A 79 -10.57 -5.78 8.38
CA THR A 79 -10.36 -5.26 9.74
C THR A 79 -8.93 -5.48 10.17
N VAL A 80 -8.41 -4.57 11.00
CA VAL A 80 -7.05 -4.64 11.54
C VAL A 80 -7.13 -4.71 13.07
N SER A 81 -6.45 -5.69 13.65
CA SER A 81 -6.29 -5.82 15.10
C SER A 81 -4.85 -6.17 15.44
N GLY A 82 -4.12 -5.21 16.00
CA GLY A 82 -2.67 -5.32 16.20
C GLY A 82 -1.95 -5.56 14.87
N THR A 83 -1.22 -6.67 14.76
CA THR A 83 -0.52 -7.13 13.54
C THR A 83 -1.35 -8.11 12.69
N SER A 84 -2.63 -8.28 12.99
CA SER A 84 -3.52 -9.16 12.25
C SER A 84 -4.41 -8.37 11.29
N LEU A 85 -4.45 -8.81 10.02
CA LEU A 85 -5.34 -8.30 8.98
C LEU A 85 -6.34 -9.40 8.64
N THR A 86 -7.61 -9.17 8.90
CA THR A 86 -8.70 -10.09 8.53
C THR A 86 -9.45 -9.53 7.34
N GLN A 87 -9.42 -10.25 6.23
CA GLN A 87 -10.05 -9.91 4.95
C GLN A 87 -11.28 -10.78 4.76
N THR A 88 -12.37 -10.24 4.23
CA THR A 88 -13.63 -10.95 3.97
C THR A 88 -14.11 -10.66 2.57
N PHE A 89 -13.93 -11.61 1.66
CA PHE A 89 -14.36 -11.48 0.27
C PHE A 89 -15.81 -11.95 0.10
N ASN A 90 -16.61 -11.14 -0.57
CA ASN A 90 -18.00 -11.47 -0.93
C ASN A 90 -18.24 -11.46 -2.44
N THR A 91 -17.26 -10.99 -3.21
CA THR A 91 -17.31 -10.94 -4.68
C THR A 91 -16.00 -11.48 -5.23
N VAL A 92 -16.09 -12.29 -6.27
CA VAL A 92 -14.95 -12.75 -7.06
C VAL A 92 -15.11 -12.25 -8.50
N ASN A 93 -14.02 -11.77 -9.09
CA ASN A 93 -13.91 -11.43 -10.49
C ASN A 93 -12.96 -12.42 -11.18
N LEU A 94 -13.41 -13.05 -12.27
CA LEU A 94 -12.60 -13.91 -13.11
C LEU A 94 -12.67 -13.40 -14.55
N ASN A 95 -11.53 -12.95 -15.08
CA ASN A 95 -11.39 -12.42 -16.43
C ASN A 95 -12.47 -11.38 -16.80
N GLY A 96 -12.74 -10.46 -15.87
CA GLY A 96 -13.72 -9.38 -16.05
C GLY A 96 -15.16 -9.77 -15.68
N ARG A 97 -15.46 -11.03 -15.38
CA ARG A 97 -16.78 -11.48 -14.94
C ARG A 97 -16.84 -11.52 -13.41
N SER A 98 -17.75 -10.76 -12.82
CA SER A 98 -17.97 -10.73 -11.37
C SER A 98 -19.14 -11.62 -10.97
N ALA A 99 -18.99 -12.35 -9.86
CA ALA A 99 -20.06 -13.10 -9.23
C ALA A 99 -19.99 -12.95 -7.70
N PRO A 100 -21.13 -12.88 -7.01
CA PRO A 100 -21.15 -12.98 -5.55
C PRO A 100 -20.72 -14.38 -5.13
N VAL A 101 -20.06 -14.47 -4.00
CA VAL A 101 -19.65 -15.74 -3.37
C VAL A 101 -20.11 -15.77 -1.92
N GLN A 102 -20.18 -16.97 -1.34
CA GLN A 102 -20.34 -17.09 0.10
C GLN A 102 -19.16 -16.39 0.77
N ALA A 103 -19.47 -15.46 1.68
CA ALA A 103 -18.45 -14.68 2.37
C ALA A 103 -17.48 -15.63 3.11
N LYS A 104 -16.19 -15.47 2.81
CA LYS A 104 -15.13 -16.21 3.48
C LYS A 104 -14.11 -15.23 4.04
N SER A 105 -13.80 -15.39 5.32
CA SER A 105 -12.79 -14.59 6.00
C SER A 105 -11.47 -15.34 6.05
N GLU A 106 -10.37 -14.62 5.82
CA GLU A 106 -9.01 -15.11 5.99
C GLU A 106 -8.24 -14.09 6.83
N THR A 107 -7.44 -14.58 7.77
CA THR A 107 -6.63 -13.73 8.65
C THR A 107 -5.16 -13.99 8.37
N ASP A 108 -4.46 -12.92 8.00
CA ASP A 108 -3.02 -12.92 7.76
C ASP A 108 -2.32 -12.06 8.83
N GLN A 109 -1.07 -12.40 9.14
CA GLN A 109 -0.20 -11.49 9.88
C GLN A 109 0.40 -10.48 8.90
N PHE A 110 0.47 -9.20 9.29
CA PHE A 110 1.09 -8.18 8.46
C PHE A 110 2.21 -7.44 9.20
N LYS A 111 3.16 -6.93 8.40
CA LYS A 111 4.18 -5.97 8.83
C LYS A 111 4.22 -4.81 7.86
N LEU A 112 4.26 -3.59 8.38
CA LEU A 112 4.50 -2.37 7.62
C LEU A 112 5.91 -1.84 7.91
N ASP A 113 6.64 -1.49 6.86
CA ASP A 113 7.95 -0.85 6.92
C ASP A 113 8.00 0.23 5.82
N GLY A 114 7.59 1.45 6.17
CA GLY A 114 7.42 2.56 5.23
C GLY A 114 6.42 2.22 4.13
N ASP A 115 6.92 2.16 2.89
CA ASP A 115 6.16 1.81 1.70
C ASP A 115 6.12 0.32 1.41
N THR A 116 6.53 -0.52 2.36
CA THR A 116 6.49 -1.99 2.24
C THR A 116 5.41 -2.57 3.15
N LEU A 117 4.49 -3.35 2.58
CA LEU A 117 3.52 -4.19 3.28
C LEU A 117 3.89 -5.65 3.05
N THR A 118 4.20 -6.38 4.12
CA THR A 118 4.42 -7.82 4.07
C THR A 118 3.23 -8.54 4.67
N LEU A 119 2.59 -9.42 3.90
CA LEU A 119 1.51 -10.30 4.36
C LEU A 119 2.04 -11.73 4.52
N THR A 120 1.85 -12.29 5.70
CA THR A 120 2.24 -13.66 6.04
C THR A 120 0.99 -14.49 6.26
N LYS A 121 0.70 -15.33 5.27
CA LYS A 121 -0.43 -16.26 5.29
C LYS A 121 -0.02 -17.61 5.84
N GLN A 122 -0.84 -18.16 6.73
CA GLN A 122 -0.62 -19.50 7.27
C GLN A 122 -0.67 -20.54 6.14
N GLY A 123 0.39 -21.35 6.01
CA GLY A 123 0.51 -22.37 4.98
C GLY A 123 1.05 -21.89 3.63
N ALA A 124 1.34 -20.58 3.46
CA ALA A 124 2.08 -20.10 2.30
C ALA A 124 3.59 -20.39 2.46
N ALA A 125 4.26 -20.74 1.36
CA ALA A 125 5.69 -21.05 1.38
C ALA A 125 6.57 -19.81 1.63
N GLN A 126 6.10 -18.62 1.22
CA GLN A 126 6.78 -17.34 1.38
C GLN A 126 5.76 -16.23 1.65
N PRO A 127 6.13 -15.17 2.38
CA PRO A 127 5.30 -13.99 2.54
C PRO A 127 5.05 -13.28 1.20
N LEU A 128 3.90 -12.63 1.07
CA LEU A 128 3.62 -11.71 -0.01
C LEU A 128 4.15 -10.32 0.36
N VAL A 129 5.12 -9.82 -0.40
CA VAL A 129 5.68 -8.48 -0.21
C VAL A 129 5.10 -7.55 -1.25
N LEU A 130 4.49 -6.46 -0.79
CA LEU A 130 3.83 -5.44 -1.59
C LEU A 130 4.50 -4.10 -1.33
N THR A 131 4.59 -3.28 -2.37
CA THR A 131 5.06 -1.89 -2.30
C THR A 131 3.87 -0.95 -2.48
N ARG A 132 3.85 0.16 -1.75
CA ARG A 132 2.81 1.18 -1.89
C ARG A 132 2.89 1.79 -3.29
N GLU A 133 1.74 1.91 -3.95
CA GLU A 133 1.66 2.60 -5.24
C GLU A 133 1.72 4.11 -5.01
N LYS A 134 2.58 4.80 -5.77
CA LYS A 134 2.68 6.26 -5.72
C LYS A 134 1.51 6.85 -6.51
N SER A 135 0.70 7.66 -5.85
CA SER A 135 -0.35 8.49 -6.45
C SER A 135 0.24 9.68 -7.21
#